data_AF-A0A4Y2BCC4-F1
#
_entry.id   AF-A0A4Y2BCC4-F1
#
_cell.length_a   1.000
_cell.length_b   1.000
_cell.length_c   1.000
_cell.angle_alpha   90.00
_cell.angle_beta   90.00
_cell.angle_gamma   90.00
#
_symmetry.space_group_name_H-M   'P 1'
#
loop_
_entity.id
_entity.type
_entity.pdbx_description
1 polymer ?
#
loop_
_entity_poly.entity_id
_entity_poly.type
_entity_poly.pdbx_seq_one_letter_code
_entity_poly.pdbx_strand_id
1 'polypeptide(L)'
;MASTSSNMFFKSAKTINELVMRLGNQTYEEINVIIANAEKSKKMPQTNPFLVQDFVEKSVSHHEQIANMKYTRQDRPRQCNKSFSFTHPSRICDKANACYLCGVVHVGPCQQPEKCINCNGSHNAKSRSCPFYIKEQKILELKCRNHITTAEARRIFQQNTAKYSETVKTMPAVTNLEDTINAKFETLLQAINDRFERQTAIFADMLQNSMDCICQNLCKIIAQCVDPSSSPVRKKNLFSNLRQMSGSITTWDAGGSNVTEDMPLC
;
A
#
# COMPACT_ATOMS: atom_id res chain seq x y z
N MET A 1 8.60 -22.38 -46.14
CA MET A 1 9.04 -21.93 -44.80
C MET A 1 7.86 -21.24 -44.13
N ALA A 2 7.23 -21.90 -43.16
CA ALA A 2 6.15 -21.32 -42.37
C ALA A 2 6.42 -21.67 -40.91
N SER A 3 6.39 -20.62 -40.09
CA SER A 3 6.83 -20.51 -38.71
C SER A 3 6.18 -21.51 -37.77
N THR A 4 7.03 -22.19 -37.00
CA THR A 4 6.68 -22.82 -35.72
C THR A 4 6.12 -21.75 -34.77
N SER A 5 4.79 -21.69 -34.61
CA SER A 5 4.18 -21.01 -33.47
C SER A 5 4.03 -22.03 -32.34
N SER A 6 5.04 -22.06 -31.49
CA SER A 6 5.02 -22.65 -30.16
C SER A 6 3.83 -22.07 -29.38
N ASN A 7 2.75 -22.85 -29.30
CA ASN A 7 1.60 -22.54 -28.45
C ASN A 7 2.03 -22.67 -26.97
N MET A 8 2.65 -21.61 -26.45
CA MET A 8 2.91 -21.42 -25.03
C MET A 8 1.59 -21.24 -24.30
N PHE A 9 1.10 -22.30 -23.68
CA PHE A 9 0.10 -22.18 -22.62
C PHE A 9 0.77 -21.49 -21.42
N PHE A 10 0.50 -20.21 -21.18
CA PHE A 10 0.85 -19.57 -19.92
C PHE A 10 -0.11 -20.06 -18.82
N LYS A 11 0.22 -21.18 -18.17
CA LYS A 11 -0.26 -21.44 -16.81
C LYS A 11 0.54 -20.52 -15.90
N SER A 12 -0.06 -19.42 -15.45
CA SER A 12 0.54 -18.60 -14.42
C SER A 12 0.81 -19.49 -13.20
N ALA A 13 2.07 -19.66 -12.81
CA ALA A 13 2.46 -20.38 -11.59
C ALA A 13 2.13 -19.59 -10.30
N LYS A 14 1.47 -18.44 -10.46
CA LYS A 14 1.18 -17.50 -9.39
C LYS A 14 -0.20 -17.76 -8.81
N THR A 15 -0.34 -17.48 -7.53
CA THR A 15 -1.65 -17.55 -6.86
C THR A 15 -2.62 -16.54 -7.47
N ILE A 16 -3.93 -16.81 -7.39
CA ILE A 16 -4.99 -15.92 -7.90
C ILE A 16 -4.79 -14.49 -7.41
N ASN A 17 -4.39 -14.33 -6.15
CA ASN A 17 -4.15 -13.02 -5.52
C ASN A 17 -3.02 -12.24 -6.21
N GLU A 18 -1.95 -12.91 -6.63
CA GLU A 18 -0.83 -12.28 -7.34
C GLU A 18 -1.22 -11.82 -8.75
N LEU A 19 -2.12 -12.56 -9.41
CA LEU A 19 -2.68 -12.17 -10.70
C LEU A 19 -3.56 -10.93 -10.57
N VAL A 20 -4.46 -10.92 -9.58
CA VAL A 20 -5.37 -9.80 -9.28
C VAL A 20 -4.59 -8.53 -8.96
N MET A 21 -3.54 -8.62 -8.13
CA MET A 21 -2.66 -7.49 -7.81
C MET A 21 -1.95 -6.92 -9.04
N ARG A 22 -1.54 -7.77 -9.99
CA ARG A 22 -0.87 -7.33 -11.23
C ARG A 22 -1.84 -6.69 -12.22
N LEU A 23 -3.03 -7.26 -12.38
CA LEU A 23 -4.08 -6.67 -13.22
C LEU A 23 -4.53 -5.30 -12.68
N GLY A 24 -4.66 -5.16 -11.35
CA GLY A 24 -5.03 -3.90 -10.72
C GLY A 24 -4.03 -2.75 -10.88
N ASN A 25 -2.76 -3.07 -11.17
CA ASN A 25 -1.69 -2.08 -11.36
C ASN A 25 -1.50 -1.62 -12.81
N GLN A 26 -2.31 -2.10 -13.75
CA GLN A 26 -2.20 -1.77 -15.17
C GLN A 26 -3.50 -1.19 -15.72
N THR A 27 -3.38 -0.25 -16.66
CA THR A 27 -4.51 0.31 -17.39
C THR A 27 -4.69 -0.44 -18.72
N TYR A 28 -5.87 -1.02 -18.94
CA TYR A 28 -6.19 -1.74 -20.17
C TYR A 28 -7.33 -1.04 -20.91
N GLU A 29 -7.23 -0.97 -22.24
CA GLU A 29 -8.32 -0.48 -23.10
C GLU A 29 -9.42 -1.55 -23.26
N GLU A 30 -9.06 -2.83 -23.29
CA GLU A 30 -9.98 -3.98 -23.33
C GLU A 30 -9.31 -5.20 -22.66
N ILE A 31 -10.09 -6.01 -21.91
CA ILE A 31 -9.61 -7.26 -21.30
C ILE A 31 -10.42 -8.43 -21.87
N ASN A 32 -9.78 -9.23 -22.72
CA ASN A 32 -10.38 -10.41 -23.32
C ASN A 32 -10.12 -11.66 -22.45
N VAL A 33 -11.17 -12.15 -21.78
CA VAL A 33 -11.10 -13.40 -20.98
C VAL A 33 -11.57 -14.57 -21.83
N ILE A 34 -10.64 -15.45 -22.22
CA ILE A 34 -10.94 -16.66 -23.00
C ILE A 34 -11.12 -17.83 -22.04
N ILE A 35 -12.36 -18.33 -21.94
CA ILE A 35 -12.66 -19.55 -21.18
C ILE A 35 -12.56 -20.74 -22.13
N ALA A 36 -11.59 -21.61 -21.90
CA ALA A 36 -11.41 -22.85 -22.66
C ALA A 36 -11.43 -24.06 -21.72
N ASN A 37 -11.92 -25.19 -22.22
CA ASN A 37 -11.89 -26.44 -21.46
C ASN A 37 -10.43 -26.88 -21.25
N ALA A 38 -10.08 -27.26 -20.02
CA ALA A 38 -8.75 -27.75 -19.68
C ALA A 38 -8.39 -29.03 -20.46
N GLU A 39 -9.41 -29.83 -20.83
CA GLU A 39 -9.27 -31.03 -21.65
C GLU A 39 -9.78 -30.77 -23.07
N LYS A 40 -8.85 -30.74 -24.05
CA LYS A 40 -9.16 -30.44 -25.47
C LYS A 40 -10.14 -31.43 -26.12
N SER A 41 -10.25 -32.66 -25.60
CA SER A 41 -11.07 -33.74 -26.15
C SER A 41 -12.51 -33.75 -25.64
N LYS A 42 -12.80 -33.05 -24.52
CA LYS A 42 -14.16 -32.94 -24.00
C LYS A 42 -14.78 -31.66 -24.54
N LYS A 43 -15.87 -31.79 -25.31
CA LYS A 43 -16.70 -30.63 -25.64
C LYS A 43 -17.16 -30.01 -24.31
N MET A 44 -17.02 -28.70 -24.18
CA MET A 44 -17.64 -27.96 -23.08
C MET A 44 -19.11 -28.39 -23.05
N PRO A 45 -19.71 -28.73 -21.89
CA PRO A 45 -21.15 -28.94 -21.83
C PRO A 45 -21.78 -27.75 -22.53
N GLN A 46 -22.78 -27.97 -23.40
CA GLN A 46 -23.52 -26.86 -24.00
C GLN A 46 -24.32 -26.16 -22.90
N THR A 47 -23.63 -25.42 -22.04
CA THR A 47 -24.22 -24.48 -21.11
C THR A 47 -24.70 -23.32 -21.96
N ASN A 48 -26.00 -23.04 -21.88
CA ASN A 48 -26.62 -21.96 -22.59
C ASN A 48 -25.85 -20.66 -22.29
N PRO A 49 -25.25 -20.00 -23.30
CA PRO A 49 -24.46 -18.78 -23.10
C PRO A 49 -25.22 -17.70 -22.34
N PHE A 50 -26.54 -17.60 -22.54
CA PHE A 50 -27.41 -16.65 -21.84
C PHE A 50 -27.58 -17.00 -20.36
N LEU A 51 -27.61 -18.28 -20.00
CA LEU A 51 -27.69 -18.71 -18.60
C LEU A 51 -26.35 -18.52 -17.88
N VAL A 52 -25.22 -18.75 -18.57
CA VAL A 52 -23.90 -18.45 -18.02
C VAL A 52 -23.74 -16.95 -17.83
N GLN A 53 -24.17 -16.15 -18.80
CA GLN A 53 -24.15 -14.70 -18.70
C GLN A 53 -25.04 -14.20 -17.56
N ASP A 54 -26.29 -14.65 -17.47
CA ASP A 54 -27.23 -14.28 -16.38
C ASP A 54 -26.70 -14.71 -15.00
N PHE A 55 -26.10 -15.89 -14.91
CA PHE A 55 -25.47 -16.38 -13.68
C PHE A 55 -24.27 -15.52 -13.27
N VAL A 56 -23.40 -15.17 -14.22
CA VAL A 56 -22.25 -14.29 -13.98
C VAL A 56 -22.73 -12.90 -13.56
N GLU A 57 -23.71 -12.31 -14.25
CA GLU A 57 -24.26 -11.00 -13.90
C GLU A 57 -24.88 -11.00 -12.49
N LYS A 58 -25.66 -12.02 -12.12
CA LYS A 58 -26.24 -12.16 -10.76
C LYS A 58 -25.18 -12.40 -9.68
N SER A 59 -24.20 -13.25 -9.95
CA SER A 59 -23.19 -13.65 -8.94
C SER A 59 -22.13 -12.59 -8.75
N VAL A 60 -21.69 -11.92 -9.83
CA VAL A 60 -20.73 -10.83 -9.76
C VAL A 60 -21.40 -9.65 -9.07
N SER A 61 -22.62 -9.23 -9.47
CA SER A 61 -23.32 -8.05 -8.92
C SER A 61 -23.62 -8.09 -7.41
N HIS A 62 -23.64 -9.28 -6.79
CA HIS A 62 -23.96 -9.49 -5.37
C HIS A 62 -22.77 -9.95 -4.51
N HIS A 63 -21.57 -10.01 -5.06
CA HIS A 63 -20.41 -10.49 -4.30
C HIS A 63 -19.96 -9.46 -3.25
N GLU A 64 -19.99 -9.83 -1.96
CA GLU A 64 -19.73 -8.93 -0.82
C GLU A 64 -18.35 -8.25 -0.85
N GLN A 65 -17.36 -8.89 -1.49
CA GLN A 65 -15.99 -8.37 -1.59
C GLN A 65 -15.69 -7.65 -2.91
N ILE A 66 -16.63 -7.64 -3.87
CA ILE A 66 -16.48 -6.96 -5.16
C ILE A 66 -17.52 -5.86 -5.22
N ALA A 67 -17.10 -4.63 -4.98
CA ALA A 67 -17.94 -3.47 -5.24
C ALA A 67 -18.13 -3.36 -6.75
N ASN A 68 -19.23 -3.90 -7.28
CA ASN A 68 -19.63 -3.65 -8.66
C ASN A 68 -19.90 -2.16 -8.80
N MET A 69 -18.91 -1.46 -9.32
CA MET A 69 -19.08 -0.11 -9.77
C MET A 69 -19.93 -0.20 -11.03
N LYS A 70 -21.25 -0.29 -10.85
CA LYS A 70 -22.20 -0.12 -11.94
C LYS A 70 -21.85 1.24 -12.52
N TYR A 71 -21.23 1.26 -13.70
CA TYR A 71 -21.06 2.47 -14.49
C TYR A 71 -22.45 2.88 -14.99
N THR A 72 -23.36 3.21 -14.07
CA THR A 72 -24.50 4.06 -14.38
C THR A 72 -23.89 5.31 -14.96
N ARG A 73 -24.20 5.60 -16.24
CA ARG A 73 -23.83 6.85 -16.93
C ARG A 73 -23.74 7.96 -15.89
N GLN A 74 -22.53 8.43 -15.60
CA GLN A 74 -22.34 9.47 -14.58
C GLN A 74 -23.23 10.64 -14.97
N ASP A 75 -24.29 10.85 -14.18
CA ASP A 75 -25.18 11.99 -14.35
C ASP A 75 -24.29 13.24 -14.28
N ARG A 76 -24.40 14.13 -15.27
CA ARG A 76 -23.71 15.42 -15.20
C ARG A 76 -24.46 16.34 -14.24
N PRO A 77 -23.76 17.09 -13.37
CA PRO A 77 -24.37 18.16 -12.58
C PRO A 77 -25.25 19.06 -13.45
N ARG A 78 -26.54 19.13 -13.13
CA ARG A 78 -27.48 19.97 -13.88
C ARG A 78 -27.32 21.43 -13.43
N GLN A 79 -27.13 22.31 -14.39
CA GLN A 79 -27.13 23.75 -14.19
C GLN A 79 -28.46 24.34 -14.66
N CYS A 80 -28.88 25.44 -14.03
CA CYS A 80 -29.94 26.27 -14.58
C CYS A 80 -29.54 26.76 -15.98
N ASN A 81 -30.40 26.60 -16.98
CA ASN A 81 -30.11 27.00 -18.35
C ASN A 81 -30.09 28.52 -18.55
N LYS A 82 -30.72 29.28 -17.63
CA LYS A 82 -30.75 30.74 -17.69
C LYS A 82 -29.57 31.36 -16.95
N SER A 83 -29.30 30.92 -15.73
CA SER A 83 -28.32 31.54 -14.83
C SER A 83 -27.05 30.72 -14.61
N PHE A 84 -26.95 29.49 -15.14
CA PHE A 84 -25.85 28.55 -14.90
C PHE A 84 -25.58 28.20 -13.43
N SER A 85 -26.55 28.48 -12.55
CA SER A 85 -26.46 28.16 -11.13
C SER A 85 -26.75 26.69 -10.87
N PHE A 86 -26.05 26.10 -9.89
CA PHE A 86 -26.33 24.75 -9.38
C PHE A 86 -27.40 24.72 -8.27
N THR A 87 -27.87 25.88 -7.79
CA THR A 87 -28.75 25.95 -6.61
C THR A 87 -30.22 25.66 -6.90
N HIS A 88 -30.63 25.78 -8.16
CA HIS A 88 -32.04 25.64 -8.55
C HIS A 88 -32.18 25.10 -9.99
N PRO A 89 -33.29 24.38 -10.28
CA PRO A 89 -33.61 23.99 -11.65
C PRO A 89 -34.11 25.19 -12.48
N SER A 90 -33.94 25.09 -13.81
CA SER A 90 -34.35 26.15 -14.75
C SER A 90 -35.81 26.57 -14.65
N ARG A 91 -36.70 25.68 -14.19
CA ARG A 91 -38.15 25.92 -14.10
C ARG A 91 -38.54 26.95 -13.04
N ILE A 92 -37.74 27.08 -11.98
CA ILE A 92 -38.01 28.03 -10.89
C ILE A 92 -37.13 29.30 -10.99
N CYS A 93 -36.41 29.45 -12.11
CA CYS A 93 -35.51 30.57 -12.33
C CYS A 93 -36.29 31.78 -12.89
N ASP A 94 -36.25 32.86 -12.14
CA ASP A 94 -36.80 34.19 -12.45
C ASP A 94 -35.83 35.08 -13.24
N LYS A 95 -34.53 34.77 -13.21
CA LYS A 95 -33.49 35.55 -13.92
C LYS A 95 -33.57 35.42 -15.44
N ALA A 96 -33.16 36.48 -16.14
CA ALA A 96 -32.91 36.46 -17.57
C ALA A 96 -31.68 35.60 -17.94
N ASN A 97 -31.51 35.31 -19.23
CA ASN A 97 -30.38 34.53 -19.73
C ASN A 97 -29.06 35.27 -19.51
N ALA A 98 -28.26 34.78 -18.58
CA ALA A 98 -26.93 35.29 -18.30
C ALA A 98 -25.92 34.72 -19.30
N CYS A 99 -24.79 35.40 -19.49
CA CYS A 99 -23.66 34.85 -20.22
C CYS A 99 -22.91 33.81 -19.37
N TYR A 100 -22.57 32.66 -19.97
CA TYR A 100 -21.84 31.60 -19.26
C TYR A 100 -20.39 31.99 -18.94
N LEU A 101 -19.81 32.95 -19.68
CA LEU A 101 -18.44 33.41 -19.49
C LEU A 101 -18.32 34.37 -18.30
N CYS A 102 -19.16 35.40 -18.25
CA CYS A 102 -19.05 36.48 -17.25
C CYS A 102 -20.19 36.55 -16.23
N GLY A 103 -21.26 35.77 -16.40
CA GLY A 103 -22.40 35.71 -15.49
C GLY A 103 -23.38 36.89 -15.58
N VAL A 104 -23.16 37.83 -16.51
CA VAL A 104 -24.00 39.03 -16.71
C VAL A 104 -24.86 38.89 -17.96
N VAL A 105 -26.02 39.54 -17.98
CA VAL A 105 -26.90 39.61 -19.16
C VAL A 105 -26.36 40.66 -20.12
N HIS A 106 -26.04 40.28 -21.34
CA HIS A 106 -25.66 41.21 -22.40
C HIS A 106 -26.09 40.67 -23.77
N VAL A 107 -26.17 41.55 -24.76
CA VAL A 107 -26.46 41.22 -26.15
C VAL A 107 -25.16 41.32 -26.95
N GLY A 108 -24.89 40.34 -27.81
CA GLY A 108 -23.65 40.28 -28.60
C GLY A 108 -22.47 39.59 -27.90
N PRO A 109 -21.25 39.66 -28.47
CA PRO A 109 -20.08 38.94 -27.96
C PRO A 109 -19.67 39.41 -26.57
N CYS A 110 -19.23 38.48 -25.72
CA CYS A 110 -18.79 38.79 -24.37
C CYS A 110 -17.41 39.45 -24.41
N GLN A 111 -17.31 40.69 -23.89
CA GLN A 111 -16.04 41.40 -23.71
C GLN A 111 -15.57 41.43 -22.23
N GLN A 112 -16.40 40.91 -21.33
CA GLN A 112 -16.10 40.86 -19.91
C GLN A 112 -15.14 39.69 -19.59
N PRO A 113 -14.27 39.84 -18.58
CA PRO A 113 -13.42 38.74 -18.13
C PRO A 113 -14.25 37.55 -17.63
N GLU A 114 -13.68 36.35 -17.72
CA GLU A 114 -14.35 35.14 -17.23
C GLU A 114 -14.58 35.22 -15.72
N LYS A 115 -15.84 35.00 -15.31
CA LYS A 115 -16.26 35.03 -13.92
C LYS A 115 -17.35 34.00 -13.66
N CYS A 116 -17.12 33.13 -12.68
CA CYS A 116 -18.06 32.08 -12.33
C CYS A 116 -19.15 32.62 -11.40
N ILE A 117 -20.42 32.44 -11.75
CA ILE A 117 -21.55 32.86 -10.91
C ILE A 117 -21.69 32.03 -9.61
N ASN A 118 -21.12 30.83 -9.57
CA ASN A 118 -21.28 29.92 -8.43
C ASN A 118 -20.21 30.16 -7.36
N CYS A 119 -18.94 30.38 -7.76
CA CYS A 119 -17.82 30.54 -6.83
C CYS A 119 -17.09 31.88 -6.94
N ASN A 120 -17.51 32.78 -7.83
CA ASN A 120 -16.87 34.06 -8.11
C ASN A 120 -15.40 33.96 -8.57
N GLY A 121 -14.96 32.78 -9.03
CA GLY A 121 -13.60 32.55 -9.51
C GLY A 121 -13.36 33.05 -10.94
N SER A 122 -12.08 33.16 -11.32
CA SER A 122 -11.59 33.59 -12.64
C SER A 122 -11.72 32.53 -13.73
N HIS A 123 -12.90 31.94 -13.86
CA HIS A 123 -13.26 30.95 -14.88
C HIS A 123 -14.74 31.05 -15.22
N ASN A 124 -15.14 30.60 -16.40
CA ASN A 124 -16.54 30.56 -16.81
C ASN A 124 -17.39 29.54 -16.02
N ALA A 125 -18.72 29.72 -16.00
CA ALA A 125 -19.64 28.90 -15.22
C ALA A 125 -19.68 27.41 -15.61
N LYS A 126 -19.15 27.01 -16.77
CA LYS A 126 -19.10 25.61 -17.24
C LYS A 126 -17.80 24.88 -16.86
N SER A 127 -16.87 25.55 -16.20
CA SER A 127 -15.58 24.97 -15.85
C SER A 127 -15.73 23.76 -14.91
N ARG A 128 -15.02 22.67 -15.23
CA ARG A 128 -14.93 21.47 -14.37
C ARG A 128 -14.04 21.66 -13.15
N SER A 129 -13.18 22.69 -13.15
CA SER A 129 -12.37 23.04 -11.99
C SER A 129 -13.14 23.85 -10.93
N CYS A 130 -14.40 24.23 -11.23
CA CYS A 130 -15.22 24.98 -10.28
C CYS A 130 -15.48 24.14 -9.01
N PRO A 131 -15.22 24.68 -7.80
CA PRO A 131 -15.48 23.96 -6.55
C PRO A 131 -16.94 23.50 -6.40
N PHE A 132 -17.89 24.27 -6.92
CA PHE A 132 -19.30 23.89 -6.92
C PHE A 132 -19.58 22.72 -7.87
N TYR A 133 -18.96 22.70 -9.05
CA TYR A 133 -19.10 21.57 -9.97
C TYR A 133 -18.55 20.29 -9.34
N ILE A 134 -17.36 20.35 -8.76
CA ILE A 134 -16.71 19.21 -8.08
C ILE A 134 -17.59 18.69 -6.94
N LYS A 135 -18.17 19.60 -6.15
CA LYS A 135 -19.10 19.24 -5.07
C LYS A 135 -20.34 18.51 -5.59
N GLU A 136 -20.98 19.04 -6.64
CA GLU A 136 -22.15 18.41 -7.25
C GLU A 136 -21.83 17.05 -7.87
N GLN A 137 -20.66 16.92 -8.48
CA GLN A 137 -20.20 15.65 -9.03
C GLN A 137 -20.06 14.58 -7.94
N LYS A 138 -19.43 14.91 -6.80
CA LYS A 138 -19.31 13.99 -5.65
C LYS A 138 -20.67 13.59 -5.06
N ILE A 139 -21.64 14.51 -5.06
CA ILE A 139 -23.02 14.21 -4.62
C ILE A 139 -23.67 13.20 -5.57
N LEU A 140 -23.49 13.35 -6.88
CA LEU A 140 -24.03 12.42 -7.87
C LEU A 140 -23.32 11.06 -7.82
N GLU A 141 -22.01 11.03 -7.57
CA GLU A 141 -21.27 9.79 -7.30
C GLU A 141 -21.82 9.07 -6.07
N LEU A 142 -22.06 9.79 -4.97
CA LEU A 142 -22.65 9.24 -3.75
C LEU A 142 -24.06 8.69 -3.98
N LYS A 143 -24.88 9.43 -4.73
CA LYS A 143 -26.23 9.02 -5.15
C LYS A 143 -26.17 7.69 -5.91
N CYS A 144 -25.29 7.58 -6.91
CA CYS A 144 -25.14 6.37 -7.72
C CYS A 144 -24.60 5.20 -6.89
N ARG A 145 -23.57 5.43 -6.07
CA ARG A 145 -22.92 4.40 -5.25
C ARG A 145 -23.85 3.80 -4.21
N ASN A 146 -24.72 4.61 -3.61
CA ASN A 146 -25.59 4.18 -2.50
C ASN A 146 -27.04 3.94 -2.93
N HIS A 147 -27.38 4.13 -4.21
CA HIS A 147 -28.74 3.99 -4.74
C HIS A 147 -29.80 4.83 -4.00
N ILE A 148 -29.44 6.05 -3.62
CA ILE A 148 -30.29 6.99 -2.88
C ILE A 148 -30.79 8.14 -3.75
N THR A 149 -31.70 8.96 -3.21
CA THR A 149 -32.17 10.17 -3.91
C THR A 149 -31.10 11.27 -3.89
N THR A 150 -31.15 12.21 -4.85
CA THR A 150 -30.22 13.35 -4.86
C THR A 150 -30.34 14.22 -3.60
N ALA A 151 -31.55 14.39 -3.06
CA ALA A 151 -31.78 15.16 -1.84
C ALA A 151 -31.12 14.49 -0.63
N GLU A 152 -31.23 13.18 -0.53
CA GLU A 152 -30.59 12.39 0.52
C GLU A 152 -29.07 12.40 0.39
N ALA A 153 -28.53 12.22 -0.82
CA ALA A 153 -27.10 12.32 -1.09
C ALA A 153 -26.53 13.69 -0.66
N ARG A 154 -27.27 14.78 -0.91
CA ARG A 154 -26.88 16.13 -0.43
C ARG A 154 -26.83 16.20 1.10
N ARG A 155 -27.83 15.65 1.80
CA ARG A 155 -27.87 15.65 3.28
C ARG A 155 -26.69 14.88 3.85
N ILE A 156 -26.42 13.67 3.34
CA ILE A 156 -25.29 12.85 3.78
C ILE A 156 -23.96 13.57 3.50
N PHE A 157 -23.79 14.14 2.30
CA PHE A 157 -22.59 14.89 1.94
C PHE A 157 -22.35 16.08 2.89
N GLN A 158 -23.40 16.83 3.22
CA GLN A 158 -23.32 17.96 4.13
C GLN A 158 -23.02 17.52 5.57
N GLN A 159 -23.64 16.45 6.05
CA GLN A 159 -23.35 15.86 7.37
C GLN A 159 -21.90 15.39 7.47
N ASN A 160 -21.38 14.69 6.46
CA ASN A 160 -20.00 14.23 6.45
C ASN A 160 -19.01 15.40 6.42
N THR A 161 -19.33 16.46 5.67
CA THR A 161 -18.51 17.69 5.66
C THR A 161 -18.50 18.38 7.02
N ALA A 162 -19.66 18.45 7.68
CA ALA A 162 -19.79 19.05 9.01
C ALA A 162 -19.02 18.24 10.06
N LYS A 163 -19.23 16.91 10.11
CA LYS A 163 -18.51 16.00 10.99
C LYS A 163 -17.00 16.11 10.80
N TYR A 164 -16.52 16.08 9.55
CA TYR A 164 -15.10 16.26 9.25
C TYR A 164 -14.57 17.60 9.78
N SER A 165 -15.30 18.70 9.54
CA SER A 165 -14.89 20.03 10.02
C SER A 165 -14.86 20.12 11.55
N GLU A 166 -15.76 19.42 12.23
CA GLU A 166 -15.82 19.36 13.69
C GLU A 166 -14.64 18.54 14.22
N THR A 167 -14.38 17.36 13.64
CA THR A 167 -13.21 16.54 13.99
C THR A 167 -11.91 17.32 13.82
N VAL A 168 -11.71 18.02 12.70
CA VAL A 168 -10.52 18.85 12.44
C VAL A 168 -10.40 20.01 13.44
N LYS A 169 -11.52 20.62 13.87
CA LYS A 169 -11.51 21.68 14.90
C LYS A 169 -11.19 21.16 16.30
N THR A 170 -11.58 19.92 16.59
CA THR A 170 -11.30 19.26 17.88
C THR A 170 -9.94 18.56 17.93
N MET A 171 -9.25 18.43 16.80
CA MET A 171 -7.89 17.92 16.78
C MET A 171 -6.98 18.97 17.45
N PRO A 172 -6.26 18.62 18.53
CA PRO A 172 -5.25 19.50 19.09
C PRO A 172 -4.20 19.82 18.02
N ALA A 173 -3.57 21.00 18.13
CA ALA A 173 -2.45 21.38 17.27
C ALA A 173 -1.46 20.21 17.20
N VAL A 174 -1.01 19.88 15.98
CA VAL A 174 -0.19 18.70 15.69
C VAL A 174 1.19 18.86 16.34
N THR A 175 1.29 18.54 17.62
CA THR A 175 2.54 18.27 18.34
C THR A 175 2.72 16.77 18.53
N ASN A 176 1.61 16.03 18.72
CA ASN A 176 1.63 14.60 19.05
C ASN A 176 1.99 13.65 17.89
N LEU A 177 1.89 14.07 16.62
CA LEU A 177 2.22 13.18 15.48
C LEU A 177 3.73 12.99 15.37
N GLU A 178 4.50 14.06 15.57
CA GLU A 178 5.95 14.01 15.57
C GLU A 178 6.46 13.13 16.72
N ASP A 179 5.92 13.31 17.92
CA ASP A 179 6.21 12.45 19.08
C ASP A 179 5.84 10.98 18.84
N THR A 180 4.71 10.71 18.17
CA THR A 180 4.28 9.34 17.85
C THR A 180 5.17 8.70 16.80
N ILE A 181 5.61 9.47 15.80
CA ILE A 181 6.54 9.01 14.76
C ILE A 181 7.91 8.73 15.38
N ASN A 182 8.42 9.64 16.21
CA ASN A 182 9.68 9.50 16.92
C ASN A 182 9.65 8.27 17.83
N ALA A 183 8.59 8.07 18.62
CA ALA A 183 8.45 6.88 19.46
C ALA A 183 8.43 5.56 18.66
N LYS A 184 7.77 5.54 17.49
CA LYS A 184 7.78 4.36 16.61
C LYS A 184 9.15 4.11 15.98
N PHE A 185 9.88 5.17 15.64
CA PHE A 185 11.23 5.08 15.09
C PHE A 185 12.21 4.54 16.13
N GLU A 186 12.18 5.06 17.36
CA GLU A 186 12.99 4.56 18.47
C GLU A 186 12.70 3.10 18.81
N THR A 187 11.43 2.71 18.81
CA THR A 187 11.04 1.30 19.02
C THR A 187 11.60 0.39 17.92
N LEU A 188 11.62 0.86 16.67
CA LEU A 188 12.19 0.11 15.56
C LEU A 188 13.71 -0.01 15.68
N LEU A 189 14.40 1.09 16.02
CA LEU A 189 15.85 1.09 16.24
C LEU A 189 16.25 0.13 17.35
N GLN A 190 15.53 0.16 18.48
CA GLN A 190 15.77 -0.75 19.59
C GLN A 190 15.58 -2.21 19.17
N ALA A 191 14.49 -2.54 18.46
CA ALA A 191 14.24 -3.90 17.99
C ALA A 191 15.31 -4.40 17.01
N ILE A 192 15.86 -3.50 16.18
CA ILE A 192 16.97 -3.82 15.28
C ILE A 192 18.24 -4.09 16.09
N ASN A 193 18.57 -3.22 17.05
CA ASN A 193 19.76 -3.38 17.89
C ASN A 193 19.72 -4.68 18.71
N ASP A 194 18.58 -4.97 19.36
CA ASP A 194 18.34 -6.22 20.08
C ASP A 194 18.54 -7.46 19.18
N ARG A 195 18.12 -7.36 17.91
CA ARG A 195 18.29 -8.46 16.95
C ARG A 195 19.75 -8.66 16.59
N PHE A 196 20.50 -7.57 16.39
CA PHE A 196 21.93 -7.64 16.13
C PHE A 196 22.69 -8.24 17.32
N GLU A 197 22.44 -7.75 18.53
CA GLU A 197 23.06 -8.29 19.74
C GLU A 197 22.79 -9.78 19.93
N ARG A 198 21.54 -10.23 19.72
CA ARG A 198 21.20 -11.66 19.78
C ARG A 198 21.92 -12.48 18.72
N GLN A 199 22.02 -11.98 17.49
CA GLN A 199 22.74 -12.68 16.43
C GLN A 199 24.24 -12.76 16.74
N THR A 200 24.84 -11.67 17.24
CA THR A 200 26.24 -11.63 17.66
C THR A 200 26.51 -12.60 18.80
N ALA A 201 25.62 -12.69 19.79
CA ALA A 201 25.73 -13.63 20.90
C ALA A 201 25.65 -15.09 20.43
N ILE A 202 24.70 -15.42 19.54
CA ILE A 202 24.58 -16.77 18.95
C ILE A 202 25.85 -17.12 18.17
N PHE A 203 26.38 -16.19 17.40
CA PHE A 203 27.60 -16.40 16.64
C PHE A 203 28.83 -16.60 17.54
N ALA A 204 28.95 -15.80 18.60
CA ALA A 204 30.01 -15.95 19.59
C ALA A 204 29.95 -17.31 20.29
N ASP A 205 28.75 -17.77 20.68
CA ASP A 205 28.55 -19.11 21.27
C ASP A 205 28.92 -20.23 20.29
N MET A 206 28.49 -20.13 19.02
CA MET A 206 28.87 -21.09 17.98
C MET A 206 30.39 -21.15 17.79
N LEU A 207 31.07 -20.00 17.78
CA LEU A 207 32.53 -19.92 17.68
C LEU A 207 33.20 -20.56 18.90
N GLN A 208 32.73 -20.24 20.11
CA GLN A 208 33.28 -20.80 21.33
C GLN A 208 33.16 -22.33 21.35
N ASN A 209 31.97 -22.86 21.02
CA ASN A 209 31.72 -24.30 20.94
C ASN A 209 32.60 -24.98 19.89
N SER A 210 32.84 -24.33 18.75
CA SER A 210 33.75 -24.83 17.71
C SER A 210 35.19 -24.88 18.19
N MET A 211 35.67 -23.80 18.83
CA MET A 211 37.02 -23.73 19.40
C MET A 211 37.22 -24.79 20.49
N ASP A 212 36.25 -24.97 21.38
CA ASP A 212 36.30 -25.99 22.43
C ASP A 212 36.39 -27.40 21.85
N CYS A 213 35.63 -27.68 20.79
CA CYS A 213 35.69 -28.96 20.07
C CYS A 213 37.08 -29.20 19.45
N ILE A 214 37.64 -28.18 18.80
CA ILE A 214 38.99 -28.24 18.21
C ILE A 214 40.03 -28.49 19.31
N CYS A 215 39.99 -27.72 20.41
CA CYS A 215 40.88 -27.88 21.55
C CYS A 215 40.80 -29.28 22.16
N GLN A 216 39.59 -29.83 22.33
CA GLN A 216 39.39 -31.18 22.83
C GLN A 216 39.97 -32.24 21.90
N ASN A 217 39.77 -32.11 20.59
CA ASN A 217 40.32 -33.04 19.60
C ASN A 217 41.85 -33.00 19.58
N LEU A 218 42.44 -31.82 19.64
CA LEU A 218 43.89 -31.66 19.76
C LEU A 218 44.43 -32.30 21.04
N CYS A 219 43.76 -32.12 22.18
CA CYS A 219 44.14 -32.76 23.44
C CYS A 219 44.09 -34.29 23.34
N LYS A 220 43.09 -34.86 22.66
CA LYS A 220 42.98 -36.32 22.43
C LYS A 220 44.11 -36.85 21.56
N ILE A 221 44.47 -36.14 20.48
CA ILE A 221 45.59 -36.51 19.60
C ILE A 221 46.90 -36.48 20.38
N ILE A 222 47.16 -35.39 21.13
CA ILE A 222 48.36 -35.27 21.96
C ILE A 222 48.42 -36.42 22.97
N ALA A 223 47.31 -36.77 23.62
CA ALA A 223 47.27 -37.87 24.58
C ALA A 223 47.67 -39.22 23.96
N GLN A 224 47.31 -39.46 22.70
CA GLN A 224 47.64 -40.69 21.96
C GLN A 224 49.11 -40.73 21.51
N CYS A 225 49.74 -39.56 21.29
CA CYS A 225 51.14 -39.46 20.89
C CYS A 225 52.13 -39.50 22.06
N VAL A 226 51.66 -39.44 23.32
CA VAL A 226 52.54 -39.48 24.50
C VAL A 226 52.96 -40.92 24.82
N ASP A 227 54.27 -41.15 24.81
CA ASP A 227 54.90 -42.45 25.06
C ASP A 227 54.40 -43.12 26.37
N PRO A 228 54.01 -44.41 26.34
CA PRO A 228 53.62 -45.15 27.54
C PRO A 228 54.65 -45.09 28.67
N SER A 229 55.94 -45.01 28.32
CA SER A 229 57.07 -44.99 29.27
C SER A 229 57.27 -43.66 30.00
N SER A 230 56.57 -42.59 29.62
CA SER A 230 56.76 -41.28 30.26
C SER A 230 56.19 -41.24 31.68
N SER A 231 56.92 -40.65 32.63
CA SER A 231 56.54 -40.53 34.04
C SER A 231 55.12 -39.95 34.27
N PRO A 232 54.33 -40.52 35.20
CA PRO A 232 52.96 -40.05 35.52
C PRO A 232 52.88 -38.56 35.86
N VAL A 233 53.94 -38.00 36.47
CA VAL A 233 54.01 -36.58 36.86
C VAL A 233 54.13 -35.68 35.62
N ARG A 234 54.94 -36.06 34.63
CA ARG A 234 55.09 -35.31 33.37
C ARG A 234 53.80 -35.34 32.54
N LYS A 235 53.12 -36.50 32.47
CA LYS A 235 51.78 -36.63 31.85
C LYS A 235 50.77 -35.69 32.51
N LYS A 236 50.67 -35.73 33.85
CA LYS A 236 49.71 -34.91 34.60
C LYS A 236 49.94 -33.40 34.42
N ASN A 237 51.21 -32.98 34.39
CA ASN A 237 51.58 -31.56 34.22
C ASN A 237 51.32 -31.05 32.78
N LEU A 238 51.54 -31.89 31.76
CA LEU A 238 51.22 -31.57 30.38
C LEU A 238 49.70 -31.37 30.18
N PHE A 239 48.88 -32.27 30.74
CA PHE A 239 47.42 -32.16 30.65
C PHE A 239 46.84 -31.00 31.47
N SER A 240 47.45 -30.63 32.60
CA SER A 240 47.03 -29.44 33.36
C SER A 240 47.32 -28.14 32.61
N ASN A 241 48.49 -28.04 31.97
CA ASN A 241 48.86 -26.86 31.18
C ASN A 241 47.98 -26.68 29.94
N LEU A 242 47.66 -27.79 29.25
CA LEU A 242 46.74 -27.76 28.10
C LEU A 242 45.31 -27.34 28.49
N ARG A 243 44.80 -27.78 29.66
CA ARG A 243 43.51 -27.31 30.19
C ARG A 243 43.54 -25.84 30.63
N GLN A 244 44.67 -25.36 31.14
CA GLN A 244 44.83 -23.94 31.48
C GLN A 244 44.78 -23.07 30.22
N MET A 245 45.42 -23.50 29.13
CA MET A 245 45.37 -22.77 27.85
C MET A 245 43.96 -22.68 27.25
N SER A 246 43.13 -23.72 27.38
CA SER A 246 41.73 -23.65 26.93
C SER A 246 40.89 -22.71 27.79
N GLY A 247 41.17 -22.61 29.09
CA GLY A 247 40.47 -21.70 30.01
C GLY A 247 40.85 -20.23 29.87
N SER A 248 41.98 -19.90 29.24
CA SER A 248 42.38 -18.51 28.97
C SER A 248 41.73 -17.92 27.72
N ILE A 249 41.13 -18.76 26.86
CA ILE A 249 40.44 -18.32 25.62
C ILE A 249 39.08 -17.67 25.91
N THR A 250 38.49 -17.88 27.08
CA THR A 250 37.15 -17.37 27.43
C THR A 250 37.14 -15.90 27.89
N THR A 251 38.30 -15.26 28.03
CA THR A 251 38.42 -13.88 28.53
C THR A 251 38.74 -12.91 27.38
N TRP A 252 37.83 -12.77 26.43
CA TRP A 252 37.83 -11.63 25.51
C TRP A 252 36.92 -10.59 26.12
N ASP A 253 37.41 -9.91 27.17
CA ASP A 253 36.73 -8.74 27.71
C ASP A 253 36.55 -7.73 26.58
N ALA A 254 35.31 -7.28 26.38
CA ALA A 254 34.94 -6.20 25.49
C ALA A 254 35.54 -4.88 26.00
N GLY A 255 36.84 -4.70 25.78
CA GLY A 255 37.53 -3.44 25.98
C GLY A 255 37.05 -2.44 24.94
N GLY A 256 35.95 -1.75 25.25
CA GLY A 256 35.57 -0.52 24.58
C GLY A 256 36.67 0.51 24.79
N SER A 257 37.51 0.72 23.78
CA SER A 257 38.38 1.89 23.71
C SER A 257 37.49 3.13 23.62
N ASN A 258 37.36 3.86 24.73
CA ASN A 258 36.87 5.22 24.73
C ASN A 258 37.85 6.10 23.95
N VAL A 259 37.71 6.14 22.62
CA VAL A 259 38.24 7.22 21.81
C VAL A 259 37.09 8.20 21.61
N THR A 260 37.04 9.21 22.46
CA THR A 260 36.26 10.42 22.23
C THR A 260 36.86 11.14 21.02
N GLU A 261 36.26 10.98 19.85
CA GLU A 261 36.51 11.85 18.71
C GLU A 261 35.75 13.16 18.92
N ASP A 262 36.48 14.21 19.33
CA ASP A 262 36.03 15.59 19.22
C ASP A 262 35.80 15.91 17.73
N MET A 263 34.55 16.22 17.39
CA MET A 263 34.15 16.64 16.05
C MET A 263 34.32 18.16 15.93
N PRO A 264 35.15 18.69 15.00
CA PRO A 264 35.22 20.12 14.78
C PRO A 264 34.01 20.55 13.93
N LEU A 265 33.27 21.51 14.47
CA LEU A 265 32.20 22.23 13.78
C LEU A 265 32.74 22.93 12.52
N CYS A 266 32.06 22.68 11.39
CA CYS A 266 31.99 23.56 10.23
C CYS A 266 30.53 23.58 9.76
#